data_AF-A0AAV4EU49-F1
#
_entry.id   AF-A0AAV4EU49-F1
#
_cell.length_a   1.000
_cell.length_b   1.000
_cell.length_c   1.000
_cell.angle_alpha   90.00
_cell.angle_beta   90.00
_cell.angle_gamma   90.00
#
_symmetry.space_group_name_H-M   'P 1'
#
loop_
_entity.id
_entity.type
_entity.pdbx_description
1 polymer ?
#
loop_
_entity_poly.entity_id
_entity_poly.type
_entity_poly.pdbx_seq_one_letter_code
_entity_poly.pdbx_strand_id
1 'polypeptide(L)'
;MSPRAKVVLVWIPFHVGIPGNEKVDELAKLALKQVMPVHKQVIWSDLKPKVNTHLEQFWLADWDTEVNNKLHESRPNLKEKLVSVGRVNRKRETVVSRLRIGHSRTTHGYNVTRGTTTLM
;
A
#
# COMPACT_ATOMS: atom_id res chain seq x y z
N MET A 1 -15.16 20.28 28.82
CA MET A 1 -13.82 19.66 28.92
C MET A 1 -13.95 18.38 29.73
N SER A 2 -13.64 17.21 29.16
CA SER A 2 -13.66 15.95 29.92
C SER A 2 -12.42 15.90 30.84
N PRO A 3 -12.55 15.51 32.13
CA PRO A 3 -11.42 15.46 33.03
C PRO A 3 -10.36 14.46 32.55
N ARG A 4 -9.09 14.84 32.59
CA ARG A 4 -7.96 13.94 32.29
C ARG A 4 -7.85 12.92 33.43
N ALA A 5 -8.27 11.69 33.17
CA ALA A 5 -8.06 10.56 34.08
C ALA A 5 -6.66 9.98 33.88
N LYS A 6 -5.92 9.74 34.97
CA LYS A 6 -4.67 8.98 34.95
C LYS A 6 -5.01 7.49 35.05
N VAL A 7 -4.75 6.75 33.99
CA VAL A 7 -4.97 5.29 33.92
C VAL A 7 -3.63 4.59 34.08
N VAL A 8 -3.59 3.55 34.90
CA VAL A 8 -2.43 2.67 35.07
C VAL A 8 -2.87 1.26 34.72
N LEU A 9 -2.08 0.60 33.85
CA LEU A 9 -2.29 -0.79 33.46
C LEU A 9 -1.29 -1.66 34.23
N VAL A 10 -1.77 -2.75 34.81
CA VAL A 10 -0.95 -3.69 35.59
C VAL A 10 -1.23 -5.09 35.10
N TRP A 11 -0.18 -5.90 34.97
CA TRP A 11 -0.28 -7.32 34.68
C TRP A 11 -0.42 -8.11 35.98
N ILE A 12 -1.39 -9.03 35.99
CA ILE A 12 -1.66 -9.91 37.12
C ILE A 12 -1.57 -11.36 36.61
N PRO A 13 -0.93 -12.27 37.36
CA PRO A 13 -0.93 -13.69 37.04
C PRO A 13 -2.34 -14.29 37.05
N PHE A 14 -2.54 -15.29 36.20
CA PHE A 14 -3.82 -15.96 36.02
C PHE A 14 -4.15 -16.85 37.24
N HIS A 15 -5.42 -16.81 37.70
CA HIS A 15 -5.96 -17.65 38.78
C HIS A 15 -5.23 -17.55 40.13
N VAL A 16 -4.92 -16.33 40.59
CA VAL A 16 -4.29 -16.10 41.90
C VAL A 16 -5.30 -15.76 43.01
N GLY A 17 -6.58 -16.15 42.86
CA GLY A 17 -7.56 -15.95 43.93
C GLY A 17 -8.06 -14.51 44.09
N ILE A 18 -7.73 -13.60 43.15
CA ILE A 18 -8.17 -12.20 43.24
C ILE A 18 -9.65 -12.13 42.83
N PRO A 19 -10.58 -11.83 43.77
CA PRO A 19 -12.01 -12.02 43.51
C PRO A 19 -12.52 -11.21 42.31
N GLY A 20 -12.01 -9.98 42.12
CA GLY A 20 -12.38 -9.15 40.97
C GLY A 20 -11.89 -9.71 39.64
N ASN A 21 -10.67 -10.26 39.59
CA ASN A 21 -10.12 -10.87 38.38
C ASN A 21 -10.85 -12.17 38.02
N GLU A 22 -11.13 -13.00 39.01
CA GLU A 22 -11.89 -14.24 38.82
C GLU A 22 -13.32 -13.97 38.39
N LYS A 23 -13.97 -12.95 38.95
CA LYS A 23 -15.32 -12.58 38.54
C LYS A 23 -15.35 -12.08 37.09
N VAL A 24 -14.36 -11.30 36.69
CA VAL A 24 -14.22 -10.85 35.28
C VAL A 24 -13.97 -12.04 34.36
N ASP A 25 -13.12 -12.99 34.74
CA ASP A 25 -12.86 -14.21 33.97
C ASP A 25 -14.11 -15.09 33.82
N GLU A 26 -14.88 -15.29 34.90
CA GLU A 26 -16.16 -15.99 34.88
C GLU A 26 -17.16 -15.31 33.93
N LEU A 27 -17.30 -13.97 34.04
CA LEU A 27 -18.19 -13.20 33.18
C LEU A 27 -17.76 -13.25 31.71
N ALA A 28 -16.45 -13.20 31.42
CA ALA A 28 -15.92 -13.34 30.07
C ALA A 28 -16.25 -14.73 29.49
N LYS A 29 -16.09 -15.80 30.28
CA LYS A 29 -16.48 -17.17 29.90
C LYS A 29 -17.97 -17.32 29.66
N LEU A 30 -18.82 -16.63 30.43
CA LEU A 30 -20.26 -16.61 30.23
C LEU A 30 -20.64 -15.85 28.95
N ALA A 31 -20.00 -14.71 28.67
CA ALA A 31 -20.22 -13.93 27.46
C ALA A 31 -19.92 -14.71 26.18
N LEU A 32 -18.91 -15.60 26.20
CA LEU A 32 -18.61 -16.50 25.07
C LEU A 32 -19.75 -17.48 24.74
N LYS A 33 -20.55 -17.86 25.73
CA LYS A 33 -21.71 -18.77 25.55
C LYS A 33 -22.95 -18.02 25.06
N GLN A 34 -22.94 -16.69 25.14
CA GLN A 34 -24.05 -15.87 24.72
C GLN A 34 -23.94 -15.64 23.21
N VAL A 35 -24.97 -16.05 22.46
CA VAL A 35 -25.08 -15.72 21.02
C VAL A 35 -25.36 -14.23 20.92
N MET A 36 -24.30 -13.44 20.82
CA MET A 36 -24.43 -12.01 20.52
C MET A 36 -24.97 -11.88 19.09
N PRO A 37 -26.03 -11.07 18.84
CA PRO A 37 -26.34 -10.67 17.48
C PRO A 37 -25.08 -10.01 16.91
N VAL A 38 -24.64 -10.48 15.74
CA VAL A 38 -23.45 -9.97 15.05
C VAL A 38 -23.78 -8.55 14.57
N HIS A 39 -23.73 -7.58 15.48
CA HIS A 39 -23.59 -6.17 15.16
C HIS A 39 -22.10 -5.84 15.02
N LYS A 40 -21.36 -6.67 14.29
CA LYS A 40 -20.16 -6.16 13.62
C LYS A 40 -20.66 -5.38 12.42
N GLN A 41 -21.06 -4.14 12.65
CA GLN A 41 -21.02 -3.14 11.58
C GLN A 41 -19.55 -3.10 11.16
N VAL A 42 -19.22 -3.81 10.09
CA VAL A 42 -17.91 -3.71 9.46
C VAL A 42 -17.73 -2.23 9.16
N ILE A 43 -16.77 -1.61 9.84
CA ILE A 43 -16.55 -0.19 9.67
C ILE A 43 -16.05 -0.04 8.24
N TRP A 44 -16.69 0.80 7.43
CA TRP A 44 -16.33 0.99 6.03
C TRP A 44 -14.84 1.32 5.83
N SER A 45 -14.19 1.91 6.85
CA SER A 45 -12.74 2.13 6.88
C SER A 45 -11.93 0.86 6.70
N ASP A 46 -12.38 -0.26 7.25
CA ASP A 46 -11.65 -1.53 7.28
C ASP A 46 -11.66 -2.21 5.92
N LEU A 47 -12.62 -1.85 5.07
CA LEU A 47 -12.71 -2.31 3.69
C LEU A 47 -11.82 -1.51 2.74
N LYS A 48 -11.45 -0.27 3.08
CA LYS A 48 -10.66 0.60 2.20
C LYS A 48 -9.33 -0.02 1.77
N PRO A 49 -8.51 -0.61 2.67
CA PRO A 49 -7.25 -1.24 2.26
C PRO A 49 -7.47 -2.39 1.28
N LYS A 50 -8.54 -3.17 1.49
CA LYS A 50 -8.88 -4.31 0.63
C LYS A 50 -9.28 -3.85 -0.77
N VAL A 51 -10.13 -2.81 -0.87
CA VAL A 51 -10.53 -2.21 -2.15
C VAL A 51 -9.31 -1.64 -2.88
N ASN A 52 -8.46 -0.87 -2.19
CA ASN A 52 -7.26 -0.30 -2.80
C ASN A 52 -6.31 -1.39 -3.32
N THR A 53 -6.11 -2.45 -2.53
CA THR A 53 -5.27 -3.59 -2.96
C THR A 53 -5.82 -4.24 -4.22
N HIS A 54 -7.15 -4.37 -4.32
CA HIS A 54 -7.80 -4.94 -5.49
C HIS A 54 -7.67 -4.05 -6.73
N LEU A 55 -7.89 -2.73 -6.59
CA LEU A 55 -7.70 -1.76 -7.67
C LEU A 55 -6.24 -1.74 -8.16
N GLU A 56 -5.28 -1.81 -7.24
CA GLU A 56 -3.86 -1.90 -7.58
C GLU A 56 -3.53 -3.17 -8.36
N GLN A 57 -4.12 -4.30 -8.00
CA GLN A 57 -3.92 -5.56 -8.74
C GLN A 57 -4.47 -5.48 -10.16
N PHE A 58 -5.66 -4.90 -10.34
CA PHE A 58 -6.20 -4.66 -11.68
C PHE A 58 -5.29 -3.76 -12.50
N TRP A 59 -4.83 -2.66 -11.91
CA TRP A 59 -3.97 -1.73 -12.62
C TRP A 59 -2.60 -2.35 -12.98
N LEU A 60 -2.02 -3.18 -12.11
CA LEU A 60 -0.82 -3.95 -12.42
C LEU A 60 -1.06 -4.97 -13.54
N ALA A 61 -2.20 -5.66 -13.53
CA ALA A 61 -2.55 -6.62 -14.58
C ALA A 61 -2.69 -5.92 -15.93
N ASP A 62 -3.37 -4.78 -15.99
CA ASP A 62 -3.47 -3.97 -17.20
C ASP A 62 -2.09 -3.46 -17.64
N TRP A 63 -1.27 -3.01 -16.68
CA TRP A 63 0.10 -2.56 -16.95
C TRP A 63 0.95 -3.68 -17.57
N ASP A 64 0.82 -4.91 -17.09
CA ASP A 64 1.55 -6.08 -17.59
C ASP A 64 1.13 -6.52 -19.00
N THR A 65 0.01 -6.02 -19.52
CA THR A 65 -0.36 -6.24 -20.93
C THR A 65 0.43 -5.38 -21.91
N GLU A 66 1.12 -4.35 -21.43
CA GLU A 66 1.78 -3.37 -22.27
C GLU A 66 3.15 -3.88 -22.75
N VAL A 67 3.18 -4.49 -23.94
CA VAL A 67 4.36 -5.15 -24.53
C VAL A 67 5.35 -4.24 -25.26
N ASN A 68 4.98 -2.99 -25.59
CA ASN A 68 5.81 -2.07 -26.40
C ASN A 68 6.04 -0.70 -25.73
N ASN A 69 6.01 -0.66 -24.41
CA ASN A 69 6.24 0.56 -23.66
C ASN A 69 7.57 0.52 -22.92
N LYS A 70 8.48 1.41 -23.31
CA LYS A 70 9.79 1.59 -22.65
C LYS A 70 9.66 1.88 -21.16
N LEU A 71 8.55 2.50 -20.75
CA LEU A 71 8.27 2.74 -19.34
C LEU A 71 7.90 1.44 -18.62
N HIS A 72 7.15 0.53 -19.25
CA HIS A 72 6.87 -0.81 -18.71
C HIS A 72 8.15 -1.62 -18.58
N GLU A 73 8.97 -1.65 -19.63
CA GLU A 73 10.28 -2.31 -19.62
C GLU A 73 11.18 -1.81 -18.48
N SER A 74 11.25 -0.49 -18.29
CA SER A 74 12.06 0.11 -17.22
C SER A 74 11.41 0.07 -15.83
N ARG A 75 10.09 -0.18 -15.75
CA ARG A 75 9.30 -0.16 -14.52
C ARG A 75 8.13 -1.15 -14.59
N PRO A 76 8.39 -2.46 -14.50
CA PRO A 76 7.34 -3.47 -14.53
C PRO A 76 6.52 -3.47 -13.24
N ASN A 77 7.15 -3.20 -12.09
CA ASN A 77 6.44 -3.14 -10.81
C ASN A 77 6.10 -1.69 -10.41
N LEU A 78 4.82 -1.33 -10.45
CA LEU A 78 4.36 0.00 -10.06
C LEU A 78 4.50 0.29 -8.55
N LYS A 79 4.50 -0.76 -7.70
CA LYS A 79 4.67 -0.63 -6.24
C LYS A 79 6.11 -0.33 -5.82
N GLU A 80 7.08 -0.61 -6.68
CA GLU A 80 8.47 -0.33 -6.36
C GLU A 80 8.69 1.18 -6.29
N LYS A 81 9.07 1.64 -5.09
CA LYS A 81 9.39 3.04 -4.87
C LYS A 81 10.78 3.31 -5.44
N LEU A 82 10.81 3.83 -6.66
CA LEU A 82 12.06 4.29 -7.26
C LEU A 82 12.71 5.31 -6.34
N VAL A 83 13.99 5.10 -6.04
CA VAL A 83 14.79 6.07 -5.29
C VAL A 83 14.74 7.40 -6.07
N SER A 84 14.04 8.39 -5.50
CA SER A 84 14.07 9.75 -6.03
C SER A 84 15.51 10.25 -5.86
N VAL A 85 16.20 10.40 -6.99
CA VAL A 85 17.58 10.88 -7.04
C VAL A 85 17.67 12.38 -6.71
N GLY A 86 16.52 13.05 -6.56
CA GLY A 86 16.48 14.45 -6.20
C GLY A 86 15.14 14.87 -5.64
N ARG A 87 14.92 14.61 -4.34
CA ARG A 87 13.81 15.21 -3.57
C ARG A 87 13.75 16.75 -3.69
N VAL A 88 14.81 17.39 -4.21
CA VAL A 88 14.98 18.85 -4.29
C VAL A 88 15.19 19.36 -5.73
N ASN A 89 15.37 18.50 -6.75
CA ASN A 89 15.71 18.97 -8.11
C ASN A 89 15.05 18.16 -9.23
N ARG A 90 13.94 18.72 -9.74
CA ARG A 90 13.16 18.20 -10.88
C ARG A 90 14.00 17.97 -12.16
N LYS A 91 15.04 18.78 -12.42
CA LYS A 91 15.89 18.60 -13.62
C LYS A 91 16.64 17.27 -13.55
N ARG A 92 17.16 16.90 -12.37
CA ARG A 92 17.88 15.63 -12.18
C ARG A 92 16.95 14.43 -12.32
N GLU A 93 15.75 14.51 -11.74
CA GLU A 93 14.74 13.46 -11.92
C GLU A 93 14.36 13.29 -13.40
N THR A 94 14.20 14.39 -14.12
CA THR A 94 13.89 14.35 -15.56
C THR A 94 15.00 13.66 -16.36
N VAL A 95 16.26 13.97 -16.06
CA VAL A 95 17.42 13.33 -16.72
C VAL A 95 17.43 11.83 -16.42
N VAL A 96 17.28 11.43 -15.15
CA VAL A 96 17.27 10.02 -14.75
C VAL A 96 16.11 9.26 -15.40
N SER A 97 14.90 9.83 -15.40
CA SER A 97 13.74 9.21 -16.04
C SER A 97 13.98 9.02 -17.54
N ARG A 98 14.48 10.04 -18.25
CA ARG A 98 14.84 9.94 -19.68
C ARG A 98 15.89 8.85 -19.94
N LEU A 99 16.91 8.75 -19.09
CA LEU A 99 17.92 7.69 -19.22
C LEU A 99 17.32 6.30 -19.02
N ARG A 100 16.41 6.12 -18.04
CA ARG A 100 15.73 4.84 -17.77
C ARG A 100 14.89 4.34 -18.95
N ILE A 101 14.21 5.24 -19.66
CA ILE A 101 13.46 4.90 -20.89
C ILE A 101 14.33 4.94 -22.16
N GLY A 102 15.66 5.05 -22.02
CA GLY A 102 16.58 4.99 -23.16
C GLY A 102 16.61 6.24 -24.06
N HIS A 103 16.20 7.40 -23.56
CA HIS A 103 16.27 8.69 -24.28
C HIS A 103 17.61 9.38 -24.03
N SER A 104 18.58 9.15 -24.92
CA SER A 104 19.88 9.82 -24.97
C SER A 104 20.05 10.53 -26.33
N ARG A 105 21.09 11.35 -26.47
CA ARG A 105 21.38 12.04 -27.74
C ARG A 105 21.58 11.05 -28.91
N THR A 106 22.18 9.90 -28.65
CA THR A 106 22.46 8.87 -29.67
C THR A 106 21.21 8.09 -30.07
N THR A 107 20.31 7.76 -29.14
CA THR A 107 19.05 7.07 -29.45
C THR A 107 17.98 8.01 -30.01
N HIS A 108 18.00 9.30 -29.67
CA HIS A 108 17.06 10.29 -30.21
C HIS A 108 17.30 10.58 -31.69
N GLY A 109 18.58 10.60 -32.14
CA GLY A 109 18.91 10.73 -33.56
C GLY A 109 18.37 9.57 -34.39
N TYR A 110 18.41 8.35 -33.85
CA TYR A 110 17.89 7.12 -34.47
C TYR A 110 16.35 7.08 -34.55
N ASN A 111 15.65 7.54 -33.50
CA ASN A 111 14.18 7.56 -33.51
C ASN A 111 13.60 8.65 -34.44
N VAL A 112 14.29 9.77 -34.60
CA VAL A 112 13.89 10.83 -35.54
C VAL A 112 14.09 10.38 -36.99
N THR A 113 15.12 9.57 -37.28
CA THR A 113 15.39 9.07 -38.64
C THR A 113 14.50 7.91 -39.07
N ARG A 114 13.92 7.13 -38.15
CA ARG A 114 12.96 6.05 -38.50
C ARG A 114 11.55 6.55 -38.86
N GLY A 115 11.21 7.80 -38.58
CA GLY A 115 9.92 8.40 -38.96
C GLY A 115 9.84 8.88 -40.41
N THR A 116 10.92 8.80 -41.19
CA THR A 116 11.00 9.35 -42.56
C THR A 116 11.31 8.29 -43.63
N THR A 117 11.23 7.00 -43.30
CA THR A 117 11.36 5.92 -44.29
C THR A 117 10.05 5.16 -44.44
N THR A 118 9.06 5.82 -45.02
CA THR A 118 8.10 5.16 -45.91
C THR A 118 8.55 5.52 -47.33
N LEU A 119 9.41 4.67 -47.90
CA LEU A 119 9.69 4.66 -49.33
C LEU A 119 8.67 3.74 -49.99
N MET A 120 7.99 4.30 -51.00
CA MET A 120 7.25 3.67 -52.11
C MET A 120 6.22 2.60 -51.79
#